data_AF-A0A8B7EB20-F1
#
_entry.id   AF-A0A8B7EB20-F1
#
_cell.length_a   1.000
_cell.length_b   1.000
_cell.length_c   1.000
_cell.angle_alpha   90.00
_cell.angle_beta   90.00
_cell.angle_gamma   90.00
#
_symmetry.space_group_name_H-M   'P 1'
#
loop_
_entity.id
_entity.type
_entity.pdbx_description
1 polymer ?
#
loop_
_entity_poly.entity_id
_entity_poly.type
_entity_poly.pdbx_seq_one_letter_code
_entity_poly.pdbx_strand_id
1 'polypeptide(L)'
;MATKIMLQHIPKLEKLSSRVFRVLGCNPSEMTLQGTNTYLVGTGKVKILIDTGSENVPEYLSMLKEALDGGAIQEIILTHYHHDHVGGTPGVLKLMQNYKLPLLKFFHDSDEEFQRANPNITFTHVKDRHIFSTEGATLEAIFTPGHSSDHMALFLKEENTLFTGDCILGQGTAVFTDLHDYMRSLEKLLSFKADVIYPGHGPVISNPQNKIKEYIDHRNMREAQIFSVLKDKKYGEYISSIQIVKEVYPELSPMLEMMANENVNHHLKKLEKENKVDCPSKPKHSTNVVALIACSTYLSVLVTALLTYYYLLVYIICMYIYF
;
A
#
# COMPACT_ATOMS: atom_id res chain seq x y z
N MET A 1 15.90 23.73 -4.37
CA MET A 1 16.25 22.76 -5.43
C MET A 1 16.07 21.37 -4.87
N ALA A 2 15.17 20.55 -5.40
CA ALA A 2 15.07 19.16 -5.00
C ALA A 2 16.33 18.44 -5.49
N THR A 3 17.12 17.90 -4.55
CA THR A 3 18.28 17.07 -4.87
C THR A 3 17.75 15.88 -5.69
N LYS A 4 18.14 15.80 -6.98
CA LYS A 4 17.77 14.65 -7.82
C LYS A 4 18.28 13.40 -7.13
N ILE A 5 17.37 12.57 -6.62
CA ILE A 5 17.74 11.32 -5.94
C ILE A 5 18.56 10.51 -6.94
N MET A 6 19.82 10.25 -6.62
CA MET A 6 20.67 9.41 -7.44
C MET A 6 20.18 7.97 -7.28
N LEU A 7 19.45 7.49 -8.28
CA LEU A 7 18.96 6.12 -8.31
C LEU A 7 20.13 5.14 -8.37
N GLN A 8 20.04 4.06 -7.59
CA GLN A 8 21.07 3.02 -7.63
C GLN A 8 21.00 2.29 -8.97
N HIS A 9 22.15 1.89 -9.52
CA HIS A 9 22.16 1.05 -10.70
C HIS A 9 21.59 -0.34 -10.37
N ILE A 10 20.67 -0.81 -11.21
CA ILE A 10 20.07 -2.14 -11.14
C ILE A 10 20.33 -2.84 -12.48
N PRO A 11 20.99 -4.01 -12.50
CA PRO A 11 21.13 -4.81 -13.71
C PRO A 11 19.77 -5.21 -14.29
N LYS A 12 19.67 -5.32 -15.62
CA LYS A 12 18.44 -5.76 -16.29
C LYS A 12 18.07 -7.21 -15.97
N LEU A 13 19.08 -8.04 -15.77
CA LEU A 13 18.96 -9.46 -15.43
C LEU A 13 19.83 -9.72 -14.21
N GLU A 14 19.25 -10.28 -13.15
CA GLU A 14 20.01 -10.59 -11.95
C GLU A 14 19.44 -11.80 -11.22
N LYS A 15 20.29 -12.79 -10.97
CA LYS A 15 19.96 -13.90 -10.07
C LYS A 15 20.14 -13.44 -8.63
N LEU A 16 19.03 -13.24 -7.93
CA LEU A 16 19.03 -12.72 -6.55
C LEU A 16 19.24 -13.84 -5.53
N SER A 17 18.73 -15.05 -5.83
CA SER A 17 18.89 -16.21 -4.96
C SER A 17 18.90 -17.52 -5.75
N SER A 18 18.89 -18.65 -5.05
CA SER A 18 18.72 -19.96 -5.67
C SER A 18 17.35 -20.15 -6.34
N ARG A 19 16.34 -19.38 -5.93
CA ARG A 19 14.94 -19.49 -6.41
C ARG A 19 14.46 -18.28 -7.18
N VAL A 20 15.08 -17.12 -7.01
CA VAL A 20 14.57 -15.85 -7.52
C VAL A 20 15.53 -15.24 -8.53
N PHE A 21 15.01 -14.97 -9.72
CA PHE A 21 15.68 -14.23 -10.77
C PHE A 21 14.86 -12.99 -11.11
N ARG A 22 15.48 -11.82 -11.06
CA ARG A 22 14.84 -10.56 -11.41
C ARG A 22 15.08 -10.21 -12.87
N VAL A 23 14.02 -9.80 -13.55
CA VAL A 23 14.04 -9.20 -14.88
C VAL A 23 13.45 -7.79 -14.77
N LEU A 24 14.26 -6.78 -15.09
CA LEU A 24 13.81 -5.39 -15.06
C LEU A 24 12.89 -5.12 -16.26
N GLY A 25 11.79 -4.42 -16.01
CA GLY A 25 10.75 -4.07 -16.99
C GLY A 25 11.18 -3.04 -18.04
N CYS A 26 12.41 -2.52 -17.95
CA CYS A 26 13.01 -1.57 -18.89
C CYS A 26 12.13 -0.33 -19.18
N ASN A 27 11.37 0.11 -18.17
CA ASN A 27 10.37 1.18 -18.22
C ASN A 27 10.66 2.25 -17.15
N PRO A 28 11.83 2.91 -17.14
CA PRO A 28 12.19 3.87 -16.09
C PRO A 28 11.32 5.14 -16.15
N SER A 29 10.91 5.63 -14.99
CA SER A 29 10.15 6.88 -14.84
C SER A 29 10.28 7.42 -13.40
N GLU A 30 9.65 8.55 -13.11
CA GLU A 30 9.59 9.07 -11.73
C GLU A 30 8.82 8.14 -10.79
N MET A 31 7.85 7.37 -11.29
CA MET A 31 7.03 6.44 -10.50
C MET A 31 7.65 5.05 -10.42
N THR A 32 8.21 4.57 -11.54
CA THR A 32 8.77 3.21 -11.66
C THR A 32 10.27 3.15 -11.34
N LEU A 33 10.89 4.28 -11.03
CA LEU A 33 12.32 4.41 -10.74
C LEU A 33 13.20 3.89 -11.89
N GLN A 34 13.99 2.84 -11.66
CA GLN A 34 14.79 2.17 -12.68
C GLN A 34 13.94 1.35 -13.67
N GLY A 35 12.70 1.03 -13.30
CA GLY A 35 11.76 0.15 -14.00
C GLY A 35 11.07 -0.81 -13.02
N THR A 36 10.03 -1.48 -13.49
CA THR A 36 9.33 -2.53 -12.72
C THR A 36 10.25 -3.73 -12.53
N ASN A 37 10.45 -4.17 -11.30
CA ASN A 37 11.10 -5.43 -11.02
C ASN A 37 10.07 -6.55 -11.21
N THR A 38 10.24 -7.34 -12.27
CA THR A 38 9.50 -8.61 -12.43
C THR A 38 10.37 -9.76 -11.92
N TYR A 39 9.75 -10.83 -11.44
CA TYR A 39 10.47 -11.93 -10.79
C TYR A 39 10.08 -13.29 -11.35
N LEU A 40 11.06 -14.06 -11.79
CA LEU A 40 10.92 -15.48 -12.04
C LEU A 40 11.25 -16.25 -10.76
N VAL A 41 10.29 -17.04 -10.28
CA VAL A 41 10.38 -17.78 -9.01
C VAL A 41 10.29 -19.28 -9.25
N GLY A 42 11.22 -20.04 -8.70
CA GLY A 42 11.30 -21.50 -8.78
C GLY A 42 12.71 -21.99 -9.09
N THR A 43 13.01 -23.25 -8.78
CA THR A 43 14.31 -23.88 -9.08
C THR A 43 14.34 -24.56 -10.45
N GLY A 44 13.19 -25.03 -10.93
CA GLY A 44 13.06 -25.76 -12.20
C GLY A 44 13.09 -24.90 -13.45
N LYS A 45 12.95 -25.55 -14.62
CA LYS A 45 12.81 -24.85 -15.93
C LYS A 45 11.44 -24.21 -16.15
N VAL A 46 10.44 -24.61 -15.38
CA VAL A 46 9.11 -23.99 -15.37
C VAL A 46 9.01 -23.15 -14.10
N LYS A 47 8.69 -21.86 -14.23
CA LYS A 47 8.74 -20.89 -13.12
C LYS A 47 7.46 -20.07 -13.04
N ILE A 48 7.16 -19.53 -11.87
CA ILE A 48 6.14 -18.49 -11.69
C ILE A 48 6.73 -17.15 -12.11
N LEU A 49 5.97 -16.33 -12.83
CA LEU A 49 6.32 -14.93 -13.09
C LEU A 49 5.50 -14.01 -12.18
N ILE A 50 6.15 -13.10 -11.46
CA ILE A 50 5.50 -12.04 -10.68
C ILE A 50 5.65 -10.72 -11.45
N ASP A 51 4.52 -10.09 -11.75
CA ASP A 51 4.35 -8.88 -12.56
C ASP A 51 4.88 -8.97 -13.99
N THR A 52 4.46 -8.03 -14.84
CA THR A 52 4.73 -8.08 -16.28
C THR A 52 5.31 -6.80 -16.88
N GLY A 53 5.55 -5.76 -16.08
CA GLY A 53 6.01 -4.49 -16.60
C GLY A 53 4.91 -3.72 -17.37
N SER A 54 5.31 -2.64 -18.04
CA SER A 54 4.44 -1.85 -18.90
C SER A 54 4.19 -2.51 -20.26
N GLU A 55 3.11 -2.10 -20.91
CA GLU A 55 2.84 -2.51 -22.29
C GLU A 55 3.91 -1.99 -23.28
N ASN A 56 4.03 -2.66 -24.43
CA ASN A 56 4.86 -2.18 -25.54
C ASN A 56 6.33 -1.88 -25.20
N VAL A 57 6.95 -2.70 -24.34
CA VAL A 57 8.39 -2.65 -24.05
C VAL A 57 9.12 -3.88 -24.65
N PRO A 58 9.58 -3.85 -25.91
CA PRO A 58 10.21 -5.00 -26.57
C PRO A 58 11.50 -5.46 -25.87
N GLU A 59 12.23 -4.52 -25.26
CA GLU A 59 13.45 -4.81 -24.53
C GLU A 59 13.18 -5.74 -23.33
N TYR A 60 12.13 -5.47 -22.55
CA TYR A 60 11.70 -6.34 -21.46
C TYR A 60 11.39 -7.76 -21.95
N LEU A 61 10.64 -7.89 -23.06
CA LEU A 61 10.32 -9.22 -23.62
C LEU A 61 11.59 -9.98 -24.06
N SER A 62 12.60 -9.29 -24.60
CA SER A 62 13.89 -9.89 -24.91
C SER A 62 14.62 -10.36 -23.65
N MET A 63 14.63 -9.53 -22.60
CA MET A 63 15.26 -9.86 -21.31
C MET A 63 14.55 -11.03 -20.63
N LEU A 64 13.22 -11.05 -20.64
CA LEU A 64 12.43 -12.16 -20.09
C LEU A 64 12.71 -13.46 -20.85
N LYS A 65 12.77 -13.42 -22.18
CA LYS A 65 13.12 -14.59 -23.00
C LYS A 65 14.51 -15.13 -22.67
N GLU A 66 15.48 -14.25 -22.50
CA GLU A 66 16.85 -14.61 -22.10
C GLU A 66 16.87 -15.24 -20.71
N ALA A 67 16.20 -14.62 -19.73
CA ALA A 67 16.13 -15.11 -18.35
C ALA A 67 15.47 -16.49 -18.22
N LEU A 68 14.51 -16.81 -19.10
CA LEU A 68 13.87 -18.12 -19.13
C LEU A 68 14.79 -19.24 -19.63
N ASP A 69 15.82 -18.93 -20.42
CA ASP A 69 16.82 -19.89 -20.95
C ASP A 69 16.19 -21.20 -21.50
N GLY A 70 15.21 -21.03 -22.39
CA GLY A 70 14.44 -22.13 -22.98
C GLY A 70 13.46 -22.83 -22.02
N GLY A 71 13.27 -22.30 -20.82
CA GLY A 71 12.23 -22.67 -19.87
C GLY A 71 10.85 -22.10 -20.23
N ALA A 72 9.91 -22.26 -19.31
CA ALA A 72 8.52 -21.83 -19.49
C ALA A 72 7.98 -21.11 -18.24
N ILE A 73 6.89 -20.38 -18.43
CA ILE A 73 6.12 -19.79 -17.34
C ILE A 73 4.98 -20.75 -16.97
N GLN A 74 4.85 -21.07 -15.68
CA GLN A 74 3.76 -21.87 -15.13
C GLN A 74 2.45 -21.05 -15.10
N GLU A 75 2.56 -19.87 -14.50
CA GLU A 75 1.48 -18.93 -14.24
C GLU A 75 2.09 -17.55 -13.97
N ILE A 76 1.27 -16.51 -14.14
CA ILE A 76 1.64 -15.12 -13.88
C ILE A 76 0.82 -14.63 -12.69
N ILE A 77 1.49 -14.10 -11.67
CA ILE A 77 0.87 -13.44 -10.53
C ILE A 77 1.04 -11.94 -10.70
N LEU A 78 -0.04 -11.19 -10.66
CA LEU A 78 -0.02 -9.74 -10.78
C LEU A 78 -0.30 -9.13 -9.40
N THR A 79 0.60 -8.28 -8.93
CA THR A 79 0.52 -7.69 -7.59
C THR A 79 -0.68 -6.75 -7.46
N HIS A 80 -0.96 -5.94 -8.48
CA HIS A 80 -2.10 -5.03 -8.49
C HIS A 80 -2.40 -4.51 -9.91
N TYR A 81 -3.48 -3.75 -10.07
CA TYR A 81 -4.00 -3.32 -11.37
C TYR A 81 -3.19 -2.27 -12.15
N HIS A 82 -2.18 -1.63 -11.54
CA HIS A 82 -1.48 -0.55 -12.23
C HIS A 82 -0.77 -1.03 -13.49
N HIS A 83 -0.73 -0.15 -14.48
CA HIS A 83 -0.35 -0.47 -15.86
C HIS A 83 1.08 -1.00 -15.99
N ASP A 84 1.99 -0.53 -15.15
CA ASP A 84 3.38 -0.97 -15.13
C ASP A 84 3.59 -2.31 -14.42
N HIS A 85 2.54 -2.92 -13.86
CA HIS A 85 2.54 -4.29 -13.34
C HIS A 85 1.74 -5.24 -14.23
N VAL A 86 0.59 -4.81 -14.78
CA VAL A 86 -0.29 -5.65 -15.62
C VAL A 86 -0.13 -5.46 -17.12
N GLY A 87 0.40 -4.32 -17.57
CA GLY A 87 0.34 -3.88 -18.96
C GLY A 87 1.16 -4.73 -19.91
N GLY A 88 2.25 -5.36 -19.44
CA GLY A 88 3.06 -6.26 -20.26
C GLY A 88 2.44 -7.63 -20.50
N THR A 89 1.34 -7.98 -19.81
CA THR A 89 0.69 -9.30 -19.91
C THR A 89 0.42 -9.75 -21.35
N PRO A 90 -0.17 -8.94 -22.26
CA PRO A 90 -0.39 -9.35 -23.65
C PRO A 90 0.92 -9.73 -24.38
N GLY A 91 2.00 -8.98 -24.11
CA GLY A 91 3.32 -9.23 -24.66
C GLY A 91 3.93 -10.54 -24.16
N VAL A 92 3.79 -10.82 -22.86
CA VAL A 92 4.26 -12.07 -22.25
C VAL A 92 3.49 -13.29 -22.79
N LEU A 93 2.16 -13.22 -22.88
CA LEU A 93 1.34 -14.31 -23.44
C LEU A 93 1.70 -14.61 -24.90
N LYS A 94 1.93 -13.56 -25.70
CA LYS A 94 2.39 -13.69 -27.09
C LYS A 94 3.77 -14.31 -27.17
N LEU A 95 4.71 -13.89 -26.32
CA LEU A 95 6.07 -14.45 -26.24
C LEU A 95 6.02 -15.95 -25.92
N MET A 96 5.15 -16.36 -24.99
CA MET A 96 4.97 -17.76 -24.57
C MET A 96 4.16 -18.60 -25.57
N GLN A 97 3.55 -17.97 -26.58
CA GLN A 97 2.60 -18.61 -27.50
C GLN A 97 1.48 -19.37 -26.76
N ASN A 98 1.11 -18.90 -25.57
CA ASN A 98 0.13 -19.54 -24.71
C ASN A 98 -0.77 -18.50 -24.04
N TYR A 99 -1.89 -18.19 -24.70
CA TYR A 99 -2.92 -17.28 -24.18
C TYR A 99 -3.79 -17.91 -23.08
N LYS A 100 -3.57 -19.18 -22.73
CA LYS A 100 -4.25 -19.89 -21.63
C LYS A 100 -3.40 -19.97 -20.37
N LEU A 101 -2.25 -19.29 -20.32
CA LEU A 101 -1.47 -19.19 -19.08
C LEU A 101 -2.35 -18.61 -17.96
N PRO A 102 -2.41 -19.23 -16.78
CA PRO A 102 -3.13 -18.67 -15.66
C PRO A 102 -2.58 -17.29 -15.27
N LEU A 103 -3.48 -16.31 -15.10
CA LEU A 103 -3.18 -14.96 -14.66
C LEU A 103 -3.93 -14.73 -13.35
N LEU A 104 -3.20 -14.60 -12.24
CA LEU A 104 -3.79 -14.58 -10.90
C LEU A 104 -3.56 -13.24 -10.22
N LYS A 105 -4.62 -12.65 -9.66
CA LYS A 105 -4.59 -11.40 -8.90
C LYS A 105 -5.77 -11.29 -7.93
N PHE A 106 -5.81 -10.27 -7.09
CA PHE A 106 -7.07 -9.89 -6.44
C PHE A 106 -7.98 -9.13 -7.40
N PHE A 107 -9.29 -9.18 -7.14
CA PHE A 107 -10.27 -8.47 -7.94
C PHE A 107 -10.09 -6.96 -7.84
N HIS A 108 -10.18 -6.27 -8.97
CA HIS A 108 -10.27 -4.81 -9.05
C HIS A 108 -11.35 -4.39 -10.05
N ASP A 109 -12.03 -3.27 -9.78
CA ASP A 109 -13.11 -2.78 -10.65
C ASP A 109 -12.64 -2.44 -12.08
N SER A 110 -11.35 -2.12 -12.26
CA SER A 110 -10.78 -1.85 -13.59
C SER A 110 -10.48 -3.11 -14.42
N ASP A 111 -10.68 -4.31 -13.88
CA ASP A 111 -10.38 -5.55 -14.59
C ASP A 111 -11.23 -5.67 -15.87
N GLU A 112 -12.50 -5.24 -15.84
CA GLU A 112 -13.38 -5.24 -17.00
C GLU A 112 -12.88 -4.29 -18.11
N GLU A 113 -12.34 -3.13 -17.74
CA GLU A 113 -11.75 -2.19 -18.71
C GLU A 113 -10.51 -2.79 -19.37
N PHE A 114 -9.63 -3.40 -18.57
CA PHE A 114 -8.44 -4.06 -19.10
C PHE A 114 -8.81 -5.21 -20.06
N GLN A 115 -9.81 -6.02 -19.70
CA GLN A 115 -10.28 -7.14 -20.52
C GLN A 115 -10.99 -6.68 -21.80
N ARG A 116 -11.71 -5.55 -21.78
CA ARG A 116 -12.26 -4.96 -23.02
C ARG A 116 -11.17 -4.54 -24.00
N ALA A 117 -10.06 -3.99 -23.50
CA ALA A 117 -8.89 -3.68 -24.33
C ALA A 117 -8.12 -4.94 -24.78
N ASN A 118 -8.24 -6.04 -24.02
CA ASN A 118 -7.51 -7.29 -24.24
C ASN A 118 -8.44 -8.52 -24.17
N PRO A 119 -9.29 -8.76 -25.19
CA PRO A 119 -10.41 -9.71 -25.09
C PRO A 119 -10.01 -11.18 -24.93
N ASN A 120 -8.73 -11.53 -25.18
CA ASN A 120 -8.20 -12.88 -25.00
C ASN A 120 -7.60 -13.10 -23.61
N ILE A 121 -7.66 -12.10 -22.73
CA ILE A 121 -7.11 -12.14 -21.38
C ILE A 121 -8.25 -12.27 -20.38
N THR A 122 -8.09 -13.18 -19.43
CA THR A 122 -9.02 -13.34 -18.30
C THR A 122 -8.21 -13.54 -17.03
N PHE A 123 -8.62 -12.87 -15.96
CA PHE A 123 -7.99 -13.02 -14.65
C PHE A 123 -8.70 -14.09 -13.83
N THR A 124 -7.91 -14.90 -13.12
CA THR A 124 -8.40 -15.76 -12.04
C THR A 124 -8.21 -15.02 -10.73
N HIS A 125 -9.30 -14.66 -10.07
CA HIS A 125 -9.23 -13.94 -8.81
C HIS A 125 -8.96 -14.89 -7.64
N VAL A 126 -7.90 -14.62 -6.89
CA VAL A 126 -7.53 -15.37 -5.69
C VAL A 126 -8.07 -14.71 -4.42
N LYS A 127 -7.90 -15.38 -3.27
CA LYS A 127 -8.24 -14.88 -1.94
C LYS A 127 -6.99 -14.77 -1.07
N ASP A 128 -7.07 -13.97 0.01
CA ASP A 128 -5.96 -13.86 0.96
C ASP A 128 -5.53 -15.25 1.41
N ARG A 129 -4.22 -15.45 1.60
CA ARG A 129 -3.60 -16.73 1.96
C ARG A 129 -3.65 -17.82 0.90
N HIS A 130 -4.02 -17.50 -0.35
CA HIS A 130 -3.88 -18.45 -1.46
C HIS A 130 -2.42 -18.90 -1.61
N ILE A 131 -2.21 -20.18 -1.87
CA ILE A 131 -0.88 -20.77 -2.01
C ILE A 131 -0.62 -21.09 -3.47
N PHE A 132 0.46 -20.53 -4.01
CA PHE A 132 1.02 -20.90 -5.29
C PHE A 132 2.22 -21.82 -5.06
N SER A 133 2.38 -22.83 -5.90
CA SER A 133 3.46 -23.81 -5.76
C SER A 133 4.07 -24.09 -7.11
N THR A 134 5.40 -24.03 -7.17
CA THR A 134 6.19 -24.46 -8.32
C THR A 134 7.39 -25.26 -7.81
N GLU A 135 8.19 -25.81 -8.71
CA GLU A 135 9.35 -26.59 -8.32
C GLU A 135 10.28 -25.77 -7.42
N GLY A 136 10.46 -26.22 -6.18
CA GLY A 136 11.36 -25.61 -5.20
C GLY A 136 10.89 -24.29 -4.58
N ALA A 137 9.66 -23.82 -4.83
CA ALA A 137 9.16 -22.57 -4.26
C ALA A 137 7.66 -22.62 -3.91
N THR A 138 7.32 -22.08 -2.74
CA THR A 138 5.96 -21.92 -2.24
C THR A 138 5.70 -20.46 -1.91
N LEU A 139 4.81 -19.83 -2.68
CA LEU A 139 4.38 -18.45 -2.46
C LEU A 139 3.02 -18.42 -1.77
N GLU A 140 2.89 -17.59 -0.75
CA GLU A 140 1.61 -17.30 -0.11
C GLU A 140 1.16 -15.87 -0.44
N ALA A 141 -0.05 -15.73 -0.97
CA ALA A 141 -0.68 -14.45 -1.21
C ALA A 141 -1.00 -13.74 0.12
N ILE A 142 -0.63 -12.47 0.21
CA ILE A 142 -0.95 -11.58 1.32
C ILE A 142 -1.72 -10.40 0.75
N PHE A 143 -3.02 -10.34 1.04
CA PHE A 143 -3.83 -9.17 0.75
C PHE A 143 -3.33 -8.00 1.58
N THR A 144 -2.85 -6.96 0.89
CA THR A 144 -2.17 -5.78 1.44
C THR A 144 -2.71 -4.49 0.81
N PRO A 145 -4.02 -4.20 0.96
CA PRO A 145 -4.65 -3.03 0.38
C PRO A 145 -4.07 -1.72 0.93
N GLY A 146 -4.33 -0.63 0.22
CA GLY A 146 -3.95 0.72 0.62
C GLY A 146 -3.19 1.44 -0.46
N HIS A 147 -2.21 0.77 -1.09
CA HIS A 147 -1.63 1.25 -2.36
C HIS A 147 -2.73 1.29 -3.43
N SER A 148 -3.26 0.11 -3.75
CA SER A 148 -4.52 -0.10 -4.46
C SER A 148 -5.46 -0.97 -3.63
N SER A 149 -6.73 -1.08 -4.02
CA SER A 149 -7.71 -1.95 -3.35
C SER A 149 -7.50 -3.44 -3.63
N ASP A 150 -6.74 -3.78 -4.68
CA ASP A 150 -6.42 -5.15 -5.09
C ASP A 150 -4.97 -5.56 -4.80
N HIS A 151 -4.23 -4.76 -4.01
CA HIS A 151 -2.80 -4.99 -3.85
C HIS A 151 -2.47 -6.30 -3.12
N MET A 152 -1.54 -7.05 -3.71
CA MET A 152 -1.00 -8.32 -3.25
C MET A 152 0.50 -8.20 -2.99
N ALA A 153 0.91 -8.58 -1.79
CA ALA A 153 2.27 -8.98 -1.49
C ALA A 153 2.34 -10.51 -1.49
N LEU A 154 3.53 -11.08 -1.69
CA LEU A 154 3.73 -12.53 -1.69
C LEU A 154 4.83 -12.89 -0.69
N PHE A 155 4.63 -13.98 0.05
CA PHE A 155 5.65 -14.52 0.96
C PHE A 155 6.21 -15.83 0.42
N LEU A 156 7.51 -15.85 0.11
CA LEU A 156 8.26 -17.04 -0.26
C LEU A 156 8.74 -17.76 1.00
N LYS A 157 8.12 -18.90 1.27
CA LYS A 157 8.32 -19.62 2.54
C LYS A 157 9.74 -20.13 2.71
N GLU A 158 10.35 -20.63 1.64
CA GLU A 158 11.66 -21.28 1.66
C GLU A 158 12.81 -20.30 1.95
N GLU A 159 12.63 -19.02 1.63
CA GLU A 159 13.67 -17.98 1.80
C GLU A 159 13.24 -16.90 2.81
N ASN A 160 12.13 -17.10 3.53
CA ASN A 160 11.54 -16.11 4.45
C ASN A 160 11.54 -14.68 3.85
N THR A 161 11.08 -14.58 2.60
CA THR A 161 11.25 -13.38 1.77
C THR A 161 9.90 -12.84 1.33
N LEU A 162 9.76 -11.51 1.32
CA LEU A 162 8.56 -10.83 0.84
C LEU A 162 8.78 -10.23 -0.55
N PHE A 163 7.85 -10.47 -1.47
CA PHE A 163 7.66 -9.63 -2.64
C PHE A 163 6.59 -8.59 -2.31
N THR A 164 6.95 -7.32 -2.30
CA THR A 164 6.09 -6.27 -1.73
C THR A 164 5.31 -5.46 -2.74
N GLY A 165 5.49 -5.71 -4.05
CA GLY A 165 4.93 -4.87 -5.11
C GLY A 165 5.21 -3.41 -4.78
N ASP A 166 4.16 -2.60 -4.84
CA ASP A 166 4.21 -1.16 -4.58
C ASP A 166 3.82 -0.77 -3.15
N CYS A 167 3.62 -1.76 -2.27
CA CYS A 167 3.41 -1.47 -0.86
C CYS A 167 4.69 -0.90 -0.21
N ILE A 168 5.86 -1.47 -0.53
CA ILE A 168 7.18 -1.03 -0.02
C ILE A 168 8.17 -1.04 -1.19
N LEU A 169 8.88 0.07 -1.38
CA LEU A 169 9.82 0.28 -2.47
C LEU A 169 11.27 0.21 -1.97
N GLY A 170 12.19 -0.17 -2.86
CA GLY A 170 13.62 -0.22 -2.54
C GLY A 170 14.25 1.16 -2.33
N GLN A 171 13.71 2.19 -2.99
CA GLN A 171 14.15 3.57 -2.90
C GLN A 171 12.94 4.52 -2.86
N GLY A 172 13.07 5.61 -2.10
CA GLY A 172 11.98 6.57 -1.92
C GLY A 172 10.85 6.03 -1.04
N THR A 173 9.63 6.51 -1.27
CA THR A 173 8.41 6.11 -0.56
C THR A 173 7.31 5.76 -1.54
N ALA A 174 6.42 4.82 -1.19
CA ALA A 174 5.26 4.50 -2.02
C ALA A 174 4.14 5.54 -1.90
N VAL A 175 3.34 5.65 -2.97
CA VAL A 175 2.04 6.33 -2.98
C VAL A 175 0.94 5.36 -2.53
N PHE A 176 -0.22 5.90 -2.15
CA PHE A 176 -1.36 5.09 -1.71
C PHE A 176 -2.68 5.81 -1.94
N THR A 177 -3.74 5.03 -2.10
CA THR A 177 -5.13 5.51 -2.23
C THR A 177 -5.83 5.60 -0.87
N ASP A 178 -5.48 4.72 0.07
CA ASP A 178 -6.05 4.68 1.42
C ASP A 178 -4.98 4.46 2.50
N LEU A 179 -4.71 5.49 3.30
CA LEU A 179 -3.66 5.42 4.32
C LEU A 179 -4.01 4.49 5.49
N HIS A 180 -5.29 4.37 5.85
CA HIS A 180 -5.71 3.49 6.94
C HIS A 180 -5.39 2.04 6.61
N ASP A 181 -5.80 1.60 5.43
CA ASP A 181 -5.56 0.23 4.97
C ASP A 181 -4.07 0.01 4.68
N TYR A 182 -3.38 1.02 4.13
CA TYR A 182 -1.95 0.98 3.89
C TYR A 182 -1.14 0.75 5.19
N MET A 183 -1.43 1.49 6.27
CA MET A 183 -0.76 1.33 7.56
C MET A 183 -1.00 -0.06 8.15
N ARG A 184 -2.23 -0.59 8.05
CA ARG A 184 -2.52 -1.97 8.46
C ARG A 184 -1.76 -3.00 7.64
N SER A 185 -1.59 -2.77 6.34
CA SER A 185 -0.79 -3.62 5.47
C SER A 185 0.69 -3.61 5.84
N LEU A 186 1.26 -2.45 6.16
CA LEU A 186 2.64 -2.34 6.66
C LEU A 186 2.83 -3.13 7.97
N GLU A 187 1.92 -2.98 8.93
CA GLU A 187 1.96 -3.74 10.19
C GLU A 187 1.82 -5.25 9.96
N LYS A 188 0.92 -5.66 9.04
CA LYS A 188 0.77 -7.07 8.63
C LYS A 188 2.09 -7.59 8.07
N LEU A 189 2.74 -6.86 7.16
CA LEU A 189 4.03 -7.25 6.58
C LEU A 189 5.17 -7.27 7.61
N LEU A 190 5.18 -6.32 8.56
CA LEU A 190 6.18 -6.29 9.64
C LEU A 190 6.12 -7.57 10.49
N SER A 191 4.92 -8.12 10.71
CA SER A 191 4.71 -9.33 11.52
C SER A 191 5.35 -10.60 10.94
N PHE A 192 5.60 -10.65 9.62
CA PHE A 192 6.27 -11.78 8.97
C PHE A 192 7.74 -11.90 9.36
N LYS A 193 8.37 -10.80 9.81
CA LYS A 193 9.81 -10.76 10.15
C LYS A 193 10.67 -11.36 9.02
N ALA A 194 10.38 -10.97 7.79
CA ALA A 194 11.10 -11.43 6.61
C ALA A 194 12.59 -11.05 6.68
N ASP A 195 13.44 -11.86 6.09
CA ASP A 195 14.89 -11.63 6.02
C ASP A 195 15.25 -10.69 4.86
N VAL A 196 14.47 -10.72 3.78
CA VAL A 196 14.66 -9.89 2.58
C VAL A 196 13.31 -9.40 2.04
N ILE A 197 13.31 -8.22 1.42
CA ILE A 197 12.20 -7.73 0.58
C ILE A 197 12.69 -7.55 -0.86
N TYR A 198 11.90 -8.07 -1.80
CA TYR A 198 11.97 -7.85 -3.24
C TYR A 198 10.82 -6.91 -3.68
N PRO A 199 11.08 -5.61 -3.86
CA PRO A 199 10.05 -4.62 -4.12
C PRO A 199 9.62 -4.59 -5.60
N GLY A 200 8.47 -4.00 -5.90
CA GLY A 200 8.02 -3.69 -7.27
C GLY A 200 8.96 -2.73 -7.99
N HIS A 201 9.55 -1.78 -7.27
CA HIS A 201 10.56 -0.86 -7.79
C HIS A 201 11.74 -0.66 -6.85
N GLY A 202 12.91 -0.38 -7.44
CA GLY A 202 14.13 -0.10 -6.69
C GLY A 202 14.93 -1.35 -6.27
N PRO A 203 16.01 -1.16 -5.50
CA PRO A 203 16.92 -2.24 -5.11
C PRO A 203 16.31 -3.19 -4.08
N VAL A 204 16.92 -4.36 -3.93
CA VAL A 204 16.62 -5.32 -2.85
C VAL A 204 16.81 -4.65 -1.49
N ILE A 205 15.91 -4.97 -0.55
CA ILE A 205 15.98 -4.47 0.83
C ILE A 205 16.45 -5.61 1.74
N SER A 206 17.66 -5.47 2.28
CA SER A 206 18.30 -6.45 3.17
C SER A 206 17.99 -6.27 4.66
N ASN A 207 17.32 -5.19 5.04
CA ASN A 207 16.81 -4.99 6.40
C ASN A 207 15.31 -4.62 6.37
N PRO A 208 14.43 -5.62 6.11
CA PRO A 208 12.99 -5.40 5.96
C PRO A 208 12.34 -4.71 7.16
N GLN A 209 12.69 -5.14 8.37
CA GLN A 209 12.07 -4.64 9.60
C GLN A 209 12.36 -3.15 9.79
N ASN A 210 13.60 -2.73 9.55
CA ASN A 210 13.95 -1.30 9.60
C ASN A 210 13.23 -0.51 8.52
N LYS A 211 13.16 -1.03 7.28
CA LYS A 211 12.51 -0.33 6.17
C LYS A 211 11.01 -0.16 6.37
N ILE A 212 10.34 -1.19 6.87
CA ILE A 212 8.90 -1.13 7.19
C ILE A 212 8.65 -0.15 8.34
N LYS A 213 9.48 -0.18 9.39
CA LYS A 213 9.40 0.79 10.49
C LYS A 213 9.64 2.22 10.01
N GLU A 214 10.63 2.47 9.15
CA GLU A 214 10.87 3.77 8.53
C GLU A 214 9.59 4.29 7.82
N TYR A 215 8.91 3.42 7.06
CA TYR A 215 7.65 3.75 6.42
C TYR A 215 6.55 4.10 7.44
N ILE A 216 6.35 3.26 8.46
CA ILE A 216 5.35 3.46 9.51
C ILE A 216 5.62 4.76 10.28
N ASP A 217 6.85 4.96 10.74
CA ASP A 217 7.27 6.10 11.55
C ASP A 217 7.15 7.41 10.76
N HIS A 218 7.49 7.40 9.46
CA HIS A 218 7.31 8.57 8.60
C HIS A 218 5.84 9.01 8.53
N ARG A 219 4.89 8.05 8.41
CA ARG A 219 3.46 8.38 8.38
C ARG A 219 2.94 8.79 9.75
N ASN A 220 3.35 8.11 10.82
CA ASN A 220 2.96 8.46 12.18
C ASN A 220 3.46 9.86 12.58
N MET A 221 4.68 10.22 12.18
CA MET A 221 5.21 11.57 12.40
C MET A 221 4.35 12.64 11.70
N ARG A 222 3.95 12.38 10.45
CA ARG A 222 3.08 13.31 9.73
C ARG A 222 1.69 13.40 10.34
N GLU A 223 1.12 12.27 10.74
CA GLU A 223 -0.17 12.23 11.43
C GLU A 223 -0.13 13.02 12.74
N ALA A 224 0.95 12.90 13.52
CA ALA A 224 1.13 13.66 14.75
C ALA A 224 1.19 15.17 14.52
N GLN A 225 1.86 15.62 13.45
CA GLN A 225 1.90 17.04 13.07
C GLN A 225 0.51 17.56 12.72
N ILE A 226 -0.24 16.82 11.89
CA ILE A 226 -1.61 17.18 11.50
C ILE A 226 -2.53 17.20 12.73
N PHE A 227 -2.42 16.20 13.61
CA PHE A 227 -3.22 16.12 14.82
C PHE A 227 -2.91 17.27 15.80
N SER A 228 -1.66 17.75 15.85
CA SER A 228 -1.28 18.92 16.65
C SER A 228 -2.02 20.18 16.18
N VAL A 229 -2.07 20.43 14.86
CA VAL A 229 -2.79 21.57 14.28
C VAL A 229 -4.28 21.53 14.64
N LEU A 230 -4.87 20.34 14.70
CA LEU A 230 -6.28 20.15 15.04
C LEU A 230 -6.56 20.38 16.53
N LYS A 231 -5.65 19.98 17.43
CA LYS A 231 -5.81 20.14 18.89
C LYS A 231 -5.90 21.59 19.35
N ASP A 232 -5.29 22.50 18.61
CA ASP A 232 -5.28 23.93 18.95
C ASP A 232 -6.60 24.63 18.60
N LYS A 233 -7.53 23.94 17.92
CA LYS A 233 -8.84 24.49 17.55
C LYS A 233 -9.89 24.21 18.63
N LYS A 234 -10.80 25.17 18.86
CA LYS A 234 -11.90 24.97 19.81
C LYS A 234 -12.96 24.03 19.23
N TYR A 235 -13.75 23.40 20.10
CA TYR A 235 -14.88 22.59 19.66
C TYR A 235 -15.85 23.42 18.81
N GLY A 236 -16.17 22.92 17.61
CA GLY A 236 -17.01 23.61 16.62
C GLY A 236 -16.25 24.58 15.69
N GLU A 237 -14.95 24.78 15.89
CA GLU A 237 -14.08 25.41 14.89
C GLU A 237 -13.63 24.38 13.87
N TYR A 238 -13.54 24.82 12.62
CA TYR A 238 -13.15 23.97 11.51
C TYR A 238 -11.95 24.56 10.78
N ILE A 239 -11.09 23.68 10.29
CA ILE A 239 -9.95 24.04 9.45
C ILE A 239 -10.00 23.22 8.16
N SER A 240 -9.63 23.87 7.05
CA SER A 240 -9.53 23.19 5.76
C SER A 240 -8.19 22.48 5.59
N SER A 241 -8.17 21.43 4.76
CA SER A 241 -6.94 20.67 4.46
C SER A 241 -5.80 21.58 3.97
N ILE A 242 -6.11 22.61 3.16
CA ILE A 242 -5.12 23.55 2.65
C ILE A 242 -4.54 24.46 3.74
N GLN A 243 -5.33 24.81 4.75
CA GLN A 243 -4.84 25.56 5.91
C GLN A 243 -3.92 24.68 6.76
N ILE A 244 -4.27 23.40 6.95
CA ILE A 244 -3.39 22.42 7.61
C ILE A 244 -2.07 22.31 6.83
N VAL A 245 -2.10 22.24 5.50
CA VAL A 245 -0.87 22.22 4.68
C VAL A 245 0.02 23.42 4.98
N LYS A 246 -0.55 24.62 5.06
CA LYS A 246 0.22 25.85 5.36
C LYS A 246 0.83 25.88 6.76
N GLU A 247 0.19 25.24 7.74
CA GLU A 247 0.73 25.11 9.09
C GLU A 247 1.81 24.02 9.17
N VAL A 248 1.63 22.90 8.45
CA VAL A 248 2.48 21.70 8.53
C VAL A 248 3.68 21.73 7.56
N TYR A 249 3.56 22.47 6.45
CA TYR A 249 4.58 22.60 5.41
C TYR A 249 4.79 24.08 5.03
N PRO A 250 5.62 24.82 5.78
CA PRO A 250 5.90 26.21 5.44
C PRO A 250 6.63 26.30 4.09
N GLU A 251 6.25 27.29 3.27
CA GLU A 251 6.99 27.70 2.05
C GLU A 251 7.05 26.65 0.91
N LEU A 252 5.96 25.89 0.68
CA LEU A 252 5.85 25.05 -0.52
C LEU A 252 5.59 25.86 -1.80
N SER A 253 6.09 25.38 -2.93
CA SER A 253 5.67 25.86 -4.25
C SER A 253 4.23 25.40 -4.56
N PRO A 254 3.48 26.06 -5.47
CA PRO A 254 2.07 25.72 -5.73
C PRO A 254 1.84 24.25 -6.11
N MET A 255 2.73 23.65 -6.90
CA MET A 255 2.63 22.24 -7.30
C MET A 255 2.83 21.30 -6.10
N LEU A 256 3.80 21.60 -5.23
CA LEU A 256 4.06 20.81 -4.03
C LEU A 256 2.95 20.98 -2.98
N GLU A 257 2.31 22.15 -2.92
CA GLU A 257 1.16 22.40 -2.05
C GLU A 257 -0.02 21.48 -2.40
N MET A 258 -0.28 21.25 -3.69
CA MET A 258 -1.31 20.30 -4.13
C MET A 258 -1.00 18.86 -3.69
N MET A 259 0.25 18.41 -3.85
CA MET A 259 0.67 17.07 -3.41
C MET A 259 0.61 16.92 -1.89
N ALA A 260 1.01 17.96 -1.15
CA ALA A 260 0.90 18.00 0.30
C ALA A 260 -0.56 17.98 0.76
N ASN A 261 -1.46 18.65 0.04
CA ASN A 261 -2.89 18.63 0.33
C ASN A 261 -3.50 17.24 0.15
N GLU A 262 -3.13 16.51 -0.91
CA GLU A 262 -3.54 15.11 -1.06
C GLU A 262 -3.00 14.24 0.08
N ASN A 263 -1.72 14.41 0.46
CA ASN A 263 -1.16 13.71 1.60
C ASN A 263 -1.92 13.99 2.90
N VAL A 264 -2.23 15.26 3.19
CA VAL A 264 -3.05 15.67 4.34
C VAL A 264 -4.45 15.03 4.27
N ASN A 265 -5.10 15.03 3.11
CA ASN A 265 -6.41 14.41 2.93
C ASN A 265 -6.40 12.90 3.26
N HIS A 266 -5.35 12.16 2.89
CA HIS A 266 -5.23 10.75 3.28
C HIS A 266 -5.13 10.56 4.80
N HIS A 267 -4.38 11.43 5.49
CA HIS A 267 -4.31 11.43 6.95
C HIS A 267 -5.67 11.75 7.59
N LEU A 268 -6.37 12.77 7.09
CA LEU A 268 -7.69 13.14 7.61
C LEU A 268 -8.71 12.02 7.44
N LYS A 269 -8.76 11.38 6.25
CA LYS A 269 -9.61 10.20 6.00
C LYS A 269 -9.30 9.04 6.93
N LYS A 270 -8.01 8.77 7.21
CA LYS A 270 -7.60 7.74 8.18
C LYS A 270 -8.10 8.09 9.59
N LEU A 271 -7.85 9.33 10.04
CA LEU A 271 -8.30 9.79 11.36
C LEU A 271 -9.83 9.74 11.50
N GLU A 272 -10.57 10.02 10.42
CA GLU A 272 -12.02 9.92 10.37
C GLU A 272 -12.50 8.47 10.50
N LYS A 273 -11.91 7.53 9.74
CA LYS A 273 -12.17 6.09 9.89
C LYS A 273 -11.90 5.59 11.32
N GLU A 274 -10.92 6.18 12.00
CA GLU A 274 -10.57 5.89 13.38
C GLU A 274 -11.44 6.64 14.42
N ASN A 275 -12.44 7.41 13.97
CA ASN A 275 -13.31 8.25 14.81
C ASN A 275 -12.53 9.25 15.69
N LYS A 276 -11.37 9.74 15.21
CA LYS A 276 -10.56 10.76 15.89
C LYS A 276 -10.92 12.18 15.45
N VAL A 277 -11.45 12.33 14.24
CA VAL A 277 -11.90 13.61 13.65
C VAL A 277 -13.26 13.41 12.98
N ASP A 278 -14.02 14.49 12.88
CA ASP A 278 -15.25 14.60 12.12
C ASP A 278 -14.95 15.45 10.88
N CYS A 279 -15.15 14.86 9.71
CA CYS A 279 -15.04 15.55 8.43
C CYS A 279 -16.46 15.80 7.92
N PRO A 280 -17.16 16.86 8.34
CA PRO A 280 -18.50 17.15 7.84
C PRO A 280 -18.51 17.16 6.31
N SER A 281 -19.29 16.25 5.74
CA SER A 281 -19.46 16.14 4.30
C SER A 281 -20.19 17.37 3.76
N LYS A 282 -19.43 18.40 3.35
CA LYS A 282 -19.84 19.67 2.71
C LYS A 282 -20.81 20.56 3.52
N PRO A 283 -20.42 21.80 3.88
CA PRO A 283 -21.36 22.91 3.84
C PRO A 283 -21.67 23.26 2.38
N LYS A 284 -22.84 23.85 2.10
CA LYS A 284 -23.31 24.25 0.74
C LYS A 284 -22.37 25.19 -0.05
N HIS A 285 -21.22 25.58 0.48
CA HIS A 285 -20.20 26.33 -0.24
C HIS A 285 -18.80 25.78 0.08
N SER A 286 -18.11 25.35 -0.97
CA SER A 286 -16.68 25.02 -1.11
C SER A 286 -15.77 25.08 0.13
N THR A 287 -15.36 23.90 0.62
CA THR A 287 -14.03 23.44 1.09
C THR A 287 -14.23 22.29 2.08
N ASN A 288 -13.37 21.26 2.04
CA ASN A 288 -13.41 20.17 3.02
C ASN A 288 -13.02 20.74 4.38
N VAL A 289 -13.93 20.62 5.33
CA VAL A 289 -13.92 21.26 6.65
C VAL A 289 -13.81 20.09 7.65
N VAL A 290 -12.84 20.12 8.57
CA VAL A 290 -12.62 19.05 9.57
C VAL A 290 -12.56 19.63 10.98
N ALA A 291 -13.19 18.98 11.94
CA ALA A 291 -13.12 19.27 13.37
C ALA A 291 -12.72 18.01 14.17
N LEU A 292 -12.11 18.16 15.34
CA LEU A 292 -11.95 17.03 16.26
C LEU A 292 -13.33 16.56 16.72
N ILE A 293 -13.58 15.24 16.70
CA ILE A 293 -14.67 14.69 17.50
C ILE A 293 -14.28 15.00 18.94
N ALA A 294 -15.09 15.79 19.65
CA ALA A 294 -14.91 15.93 21.08
C ALA A 294 -14.83 14.53 21.67
N CYS A 295 -13.67 14.20 22.24
CA CYS A 295 -13.47 12.96 22.95
C CYS A 295 -14.45 12.96 24.14
N SER A 296 -15.66 12.46 23.94
CA SER A 296 -16.71 12.38 24.97
C SER A 296 -16.44 11.25 25.98
N THR A 297 -15.31 10.55 25.86
CA THR A 297 -14.95 9.45 26.75
C THR A 297 -14.38 9.89 28.11
N TYR A 298 -14.31 11.19 28.40
CA TYR A 298 -14.09 11.67 29.78
C TYR A 298 -15.33 12.26 30.46
N LEU A 299 -16.46 12.41 29.75
CA LEU A 299 -17.69 12.90 30.36
C LEU A 299 -18.60 11.76 30.87
N SER A 300 -18.55 10.56 30.29
CA SER A 300 -19.42 9.45 30.71
C SER A 300 -19.03 8.87 32.07
N VAL A 301 -17.75 8.87 32.44
CA VAL A 301 -17.28 8.34 33.74
C VAL A 301 -17.55 9.33 34.88
N LEU A 302 -17.44 10.64 34.62
CA LEU A 302 -17.75 11.68 35.61
C LEU A 302 -19.26 11.83 35.83
N VAL A 303 -20.06 11.76 34.76
CA VAL A 303 -21.53 11.87 34.87
C VAL A 303 -22.13 10.62 35.53
N THR A 304 -21.62 9.42 35.26
CA THR A 304 -22.07 8.21 35.97
C THR A 304 -21.64 8.21 37.44
N ALA A 305 -20.39 8.62 37.75
CA ALA A 305 -19.93 8.75 39.13
C ALA A 305 -20.74 9.79 39.94
N LEU A 306 -21.03 10.95 39.35
CA LEU A 306 -21.85 11.99 39.98
C LEU A 306 -23.32 11.57 40.15
N LEU A 307 -23.90 10.84 39.18
CA LEU A 307 -25.25 10.29 39.31
C LEU A 307 -25.31 9.22 40.40
N THR A 308 -24.34 8.29 40.49
CA THR A 308 -24.31 7.31 41.57
C THR A 308 -24.13 7.95 42.94
N TYR A 309 -23.33 9.02 43.05
CA TYR A 309 -23.16 9.75 44.31
C TYR A 309 -24.44 10.51 44.69
N TYR A 310 -25.14 11.11 43.72
CA TYR A 310 -26.42 11.79 43.95
C TYR A 310 -27.52 10.82 44.39
N TYR A 311 -27.64 9.64 43.74
CA TYR A 311 -28.60 8.61 44.15
C TYR A 311 -28.27 8.02 45.53
N LEU A 312 -26.98 7.83 45.86
CA LEU A 312 -26.58 7.37 47.20
C LEU A 312 -26.87 8.43 48.27
N LEU A 313 -26.63 9.72 47.99
CA LEU A 313 -26.95 10.81 48.91
C LEU A 313 -28.46 10.95 49.11
N VAL A 314 -29.25 10.88 48.04
CA VAL A 314 -30.72 10.92 48.11
C VAL A 314 -31.26 9.69 48.85
N TYR A 315 -30.68 8.50 48.64
CA TYR A 315 -31.08 7.29 49.36
C TYR A 315 -30.76 7.37 50.87
N ILE A 316 -29.58 7.89 51.24
CA ILE A 316 -29.20 8.11 52.64
C ILE A 316 -30.11 9.17 53.27
N ILE A 317 -30.37 10.29 52.59
CA ILE A 317 -31.28 11.33 53.08
C ILE A 317 -32.71 10.78 53.24
N CYS A 318 -33.19 9.96 52.31
CA CYS A 318 -34.49 9.30 52.43
C CYS A 318 -34.55 8.26 53.57
N MET A 319 -33.46 7.57 53.89
CA MET A 319 -33.41 6.66 55.04
C MET A 319 -33.42 7.39 56.40
N TYR A 320 -32.85 8.60 56.48
CA TYR A 320 -32.84 9.41 57.71
C TYR A 320 -34.10 10.26 57.93
N ILE A 321 -35.01 10.33 56.95
CA ILE A 321 -36.29 11.05 57.06
C ILE A 321 -37.45 10.11 57.49
N TYR A 322 -37.23 8.79 57.48
CA TYR A 322 -38.25 7.78 57.82
C TYR A 322 -37.90 6.91 59.04
N PHE A 323 -36.98 7.36 59.90
CA PHE A 323 -36.75 6.83 61.25
C PHE A 323 -36.65 7.98 62.25
#